data_AF-V6AQE4-F1
#
_entry.id   AF-V6AQE4-F1
#
_cell.length_a   1.000
_cell.length_b   1.000
_cell.length_c   1.000
_cell.angle_alpha   90.00
_cell.angle_beta   90.00
_cell.angle_gamma   90.00
#
_symmetry.space_group_name_H-M   'P 1'
#
loop_
_entity.id
_entity.type
_entity.pdbx_description
1 polymer ?
#
loop_
_entity_poly.entity_id
_entity_poly.type
_entity_poly.pdbx_seq_one_letter_code
_entity_poly.pdbx_strand_id
1 'polypeptide(L)'
;MTENLGIPRTIIRPKYESLQVWKTKGFHRKMIKRRFDWGSYHQRSKAETIFSVIKRMLGEDILSRYILTQNREVMYRIIAYNCYRITRNYLVIVGVFYRATRFQ
;
A
#
# COMPACT_ATOMS: atom_id res chain seq x y z
N MET A 1 -9.43 -32.78 5.48
CA MET A 1 -8.22 -32.50 4.68
C MET A 1 -8.18 -31.01 4.41
N THR A 2 -7.51 -30.23 5.26
CA THR A 2 -7.31 -28.79 5.02
C THR A 2 -6.07 -28.66 4.17
N GLU A 3 -6.26 -28.51 2.85
CA GLU A 3 -5.18 -28.10 1.96
C GLU A 3 -4.51 -26.85 2.53
N ASN A 4 -3.18 -26.88 2.59
CA ASN A 4 -2.33 -25.80 3.05
C ASN A 4 -2.51 -24.58 2.12
N LEU A 5 -3.52 -23.75 2.39
CA LEU A 5 -3.83 -22.51 1.67
C LEU A 5 -2.83 -21.38 1.96
N GLY A 6 -1.52 -21.64 1.84
CA GLY A 6 -0.50 -20.58 1.81
C GLY A 6 -0.47 -19.63 3.02
N ILE A 7 -0.96 -20.10 4.17
CA ILE A 7 -1.23 -19.33 5.39
C ILE A 7 0.03 -18.73 6.11
N PRO A 8 1.30 -19.18 5.93
CA PRO A 8 2.34 -18.77 6.88
C PRO A 8 2.89 -17.33 6.71
N ARG A 9 2.48 -16.54 5.71
CA ARG A 9 3.17 -15.27 5.36
C ARG A 9 2.34 -13.99 5.50
N THR A 10 1.53 -13.85 6.54
CA THR A 10 0.88 -12.57 6.85
C THR A 10 1.25 -12.03 8.24
N ILE A 11 1.68 -10.77 8.28
CA ILE A 11 2.11 -10.08 9.52
C ILE A 11 0.90 -9.88 10.46
N ILE A 12 -0.30 -9.71 9.90
CA ILE A 12 -1.55 -9.64 10.67
C ILE A 12 -2.41 -10.85 10.31
N ARG A 13 -2.22 -11.94 11.06
CA ARG A 13 -3.02 -13.16 10.88
C ARG A 13 -4.46 -12.93 11.36
N PRO A 14 -5.50 -13.40 10.65
CA PRO A 14 -6.84 -13.43 11.20
C PRO A 14 -6.85 -14.32 12.47
N LYS A 15 -7.12 -13.72 13.63
CA LYS A 15 -7.21 -14.45 14.91
C LYS A 15 -8.13 -15.67 14.75
N TYR A 16 -7.64 -16.85 15.14
CA TYR A 16 -8.36 -18.12 15.07
C TYR A 16 -8.77 -18.55 13.67
N GLU A 17 -7.86 -18.52 12.72
CA GLU A 17 -8.07 -18.87 11.31
C GLU A 17 -8.76 -20.23 11.10
N SER A 18 -8.36 -21.26 11.83
CA SER A 18 -8.93 -22.61 11.79
C SER A 18 -10.35 -22.72 12.35
N LEU A 19 -10.83 -21.70 13.09
CA LEU A 19 -12.18 -21.70 13.63
C LEU A 19 -13.20 -21.24 12.60
N GLN A 20 -14.34 -21.90 12.60
CA GLN A 20 -15.48 -21.59 11.76
C GLN A 20 -15.99 -20.16 11.99
N VAL A 21 -16.52 -19.51 10.94
CA VAL A 21 -16.76 -18.05 10.89
C VAL A 21 -17.67 -17.54 12.02
N TRP A 22 -18.66 -18.32 12.45
CA TRP A 22 -19.59 -17.92 13.52
C TRP A 22 -18.91 -17.77 14.89
N LYS A 23 -17.79 -18.48 15.13
CA LYS A 23 -16.98 -18.33 16.35
C LYS A 23 -16.18 -17.01 16.37
N THR A 24 -16.10 -16.32 15.23
CA THR A 24 -15.37 -15.05 15.09
C THR A 24 -16.30 -13.88 15.35
N LYS A 25 -15.96 -13.01 16.31
CA LYS A 25 -16.72 -11.78 16.61
C LYS A 25 -16.26 -10.62 15.74
N GLY A 26 -17.18 -9.68 15.45
CA GLY A 26 -16.93 -8.46 14.69
C GLY A 26 -17.24 -8.57 13.19
N PHE A 27 -17.92 -7.56 12.64
CA PHE A 27 -18.36 -7.52 11.24
C PHE A 27 -17.20 -7.65 10.25
N HIS A 28 -16.19 -6.77 10.35
CA HIS A 28 -15.04 -6.78 9.46
C HIS A 28 -14.20 -8.06 9.55
N ARG A 29 -14.09 -8.66 10.74
CA ARG A 29 -13.37 -9.93 10.96
C ARG A 29 -14.07 -11.10 10.28
N LYS A 30 -15.41 -11.13 10.30
CA LYS A 30 -16.20 -12.11 9.54
C LYS A 30 -16.07 -11.89 8.04
N MET A 31 -16.04 -10.64 7.57
CA MET A 31 -15.84 -10.32 6.16
C MET A 31 -14.48 -10.78 5.64
N ILE A 32 -13.40 -10.52 6.40
CA ILE A 32 -12.05 -11.01 6.10
C ILE A 32 -12.09 -12.53 5.92
N LYS A 33 -12.62 -13.30 6.88
CA LYS A 33 -12.70 -14.76 6.74
C LYS A 33 -13.51 -15.26 5.54
N ARG A 34 -14.51 -14.50 5.07
CA ARG A 34 -15.40 -14.91 3.98
C ARG A 34 -14.85 -14.59 2.59
N ARG A 35 -14.10 -13.49 2.44
CA ARG A 35 -13.77 -12.92 1.12
C ARG A 35 -12.34 -12.37 1.07
N PHE A 36 -11.40 -12.99 1.78
CA PHE A 36 -10.02 -12.50 1.76
C PHE A 36 -9.33 -12.86 0.44
N ASP A 37 -8.93 -11.84 -0.32
CA ASP A 37 -8.04 -12.04 -1.45
C ASP A 37 -6.58 -11.99 -0.99
N TRP A 38 -5.97 -13.18 -0.91
CA TRP A 38 -4.56 -13.32 -0.56
C TRP A 38 -3.62 -12.80 -1.66
N GLY A 39 -4.04 -12.81 -2.92
CA GLY A 39 -3.23 -12.33 -4.04
C GLY A 39 -2.93 -10.84 -3.90
N SER A 40 -3.97 -10.04 -3.67
CA SER A 40 -3.82 -8.61 -3.38
C SER A 40 -3.07 -8.35 -2.06
N TYR A 41 -3.28 -9.16 -1.02
CA TYR A 41 -2.61 -8.96 0.26
C TYR A 41 -1.08 -9.12 0.18
N HIS A 42 -0.58 -10.07 -0.63
CA HIS A 42 0.86 -10.27 -0.83
C HIS A 42 1.57 -9.03 -1.41
N GLN A 43 0.83 -8.11 -2.05
CA GLN A 43 1.36 -6.86 -2.59
C GLN A 43 1.42 -5.72 -1.55
N ARG A 44 1.06 -5.96 -0.28
CA ARG A 44 1.07 -4.96 0.80
C ARG A 44 2.43 -4.28 0.99
N SER A 45 3.53 -5.02 0.86
CA SER A 45 4.88 -4.49 1.00
C SER A 45 5.16 -3.32 0.04
N LYS A 46 4.53 -3.32 -1.14
CA LYS A 46 4.60 -2.21 -2.10
C LYS A 46 3.93 -0.95 -1.54
N ALA A 47 2.76 -1.08 -0.96
CA ALA A 47 2.05 0.04 -0.33
C ALA A 47 2.84 0.60 0.86
N GLU A 48 3.35 -0.26 1.74
CA GLU A 48 4.18 0.16 2.88
C GLU A 48 5.45 0.89 2.44
N THR A 49 6.09 0.38 1.37
CA THR A 49 7.27 1.03 0.78
C THR A 49 6.92 2.42 0.25
N ILE A 50 5.80 2.56 -0.47
CA ILE A 50 5.33 3.84 -0.99
C ILE A 50 5.07 4.82 0.15
N PHE A 51 4.35 4.40 1.20
CA PHE A 51 4.11 5.25 2.37
C PHE A 51 5.40 5.63 3.09
N SER A 52 6.36 4.71 3.23
CA SER A 52 7.69 5.02 3.80
C SER A 52 8.43 6.08 2.98
N VAL A 53 8.39 6.00 1.65
CA VAL A 53 9.00 7.02 0.76
C VAL A 53 8.29 8.36 0.92
N ILE A 54 6.96 8.38 0.92
CA ILE A 54 6.17 9.62 1.08
C ILE A 54 6.53 10.30 2.40
N LYS A 55 6.56 9.56 3.52
CA LYS A 55 6.91 10.13 4.84
C LYS A 55 8.34 10.67 4.89
N ARG A 56 9.30 9.98 4.27
CA ARG A 56 10.68 10.47 4.19
C ARG A 56 10.82 11.72 3.32
N MET A 57 10.01 11.86 2.28
CA MET A 57 10.10 12.96 1.32
C MET A 57 9.32 14.20 1.77
N LEU A 58 8.13 14.03 2.37
CA LEU A 58 7.20 15.09 2.71
C LEU A 58 7.01 15.30 4.22
N GLY A 59 7.75 14.57 5.04
CA GLY A 59 7.65 14.58 6.50
C GLY A 59 6.72 13.50 7.05
N GLU A 60 7.03 13.05 8.27
CA GLU A 60 6.25 12.04 9.00
C GLU A 60 5.07 12.67 9.75
N ASP A 61 5.27 13.84 10.33
CA ASP A 61 4.27 14.52 11.15
C ASP A 61 3.16 15.15 10.32
N ILE A 62 1.94 15.17 10.85
CA ILE A 62 0.79 15.86 10.26
C ILE A 62 0.59 17.14 11.06
N LEU A 63 0.63 18.29 10.39
CA LEU A 63 0.60 19.60 11.06
C LEU A 63 -0.82 20.05 11.41
N SER A 64 -1.81 19.53 10.68
CA SER A 64 -3.22 19.89 10.85
C SER A 64 -3.79 19.46 12.21
N ARG A 65 -4.57 20.35 12.84
CA ARG A 65 -5.22 20.08 14.14
C ARG A 65 -6.52 19.28 14.04
N TYR A 66 -7.32 19.50 13.00
CA TYR A 66 -8.62 18.84 12.85
C TYR A 66 -8.52 17.59 11.99
N ILE A 67 -9.26 16.53 12.33
CA ILE A 67 -9.25 15.24 11.60
C ILE A 67 -9.56 15.43 10.10
N LEU A 68 -10.54 16.29 9.77
CA LEU A 68 -10.88 16.57 8.37
C LEU A 68 -9.69 17.16 7.60
N THR A 69 -8.96 18.08 8.22
CA THR A 69 -7.76 18.68 7.61
C THR A 69 -6.59 17.71 7.57
N GLN A 70 -6.41 16.85 8.58
CA GLN A 70 -5.40 15.79 8.58
C GLN A 70 -5.62 14.80 7.43
N ASN A 71 -6.87 14.38 7.20
CA ASN A 71 -7.21 13.50 6.09
C ASN A 71 -6.90 14.15 4.73
N ARG A 72 -7.22 15.44 4.58
CA ARG A 72 -6.90 16.21 3.37
C ARG A 72 -5.39 16.35 3.18
N GLU A 73 -4.64 16.63 4.24
CA GLU A 73 -3.18 16.74 4.22
C GLU A 73 -2.54 15.45 3.72
N VAL A 74 -2.96 14.29 4.26
CA VAL A 74 -2.50 12.97 3.79
C VAL A 74 -2.86 12.73 2.32
N MET A 75 -4.08 13.06 1.90
CA MET A 75 -4.51 12.94 0.49
C MET A 75 -3.63 13.79 -0.44
N TYR A 76 -3.36 15.04 -0.08
CA TYR A 76 -2.52 15.94 -0.87
C TYR A 76 -1.08 15.44 -0.96
N ARG A 77 -0.50 14.89 0.12
CA ARG A 77 0.83 14.25 0.10
C ARG A 77 0.90 13.10 -0.90
N ILE A 78 -0.15 12.27 -0.95
CA ILE A 78 -0.23 11.15 -1.90
C ILE A 78 -0.30 11.67 -3.35
N ILE A 79 -1.14 12.68 -3.61
CA ILE A 79 -1.27 13.29 -4.94
C ILE A 79 0.06 13.90 -5.38
N ALA A 80 0.69 14.70 -4.51
CA ALA A 80 1.97 15.35 -4.78
C ALA A 80 3.06 14.31 -5.12
N TYR A 81 3.16 13.22 -4.35
CA TYR A 81 4.12 12.15 -4.64
C TYR A 81 3.85 11.47 -5.99
N ASN A 82 2.58 11.22 -6.33
CA ASN A 82 2.24 10.62 -7.62
C ASN A 82 2.59 11.55 -8.79
N CYS A 83 2.28 12.85 -8.69
CA CYS A 83 2.68 13.85 -9.68
C CYS A 83 4.21 13.87 -9.85
N TYR A 84 4.95 13.98 -8.74
CA TYR A 84 6.41 13.93 -8.74
C TYR A 84 6.94 12.67 -9.45
N ARG A 85 6.37 11.50 -9.16
CA ARG A 85 6.80 10.23 -9.74
C ARG A 85 6.54 10.17 -11.25
N ILE A 86 5.39 10.67 -11.72
CA ILE A 86 5.07 10.74 -13.15
C ILE A 86 6.07 11.64 -13.88
N THR A 87 6.30 12.85 -13.37
CA THR A 87 7.24 13.81 -13.98
C THR A 87 8.66 13.26 -13.99
N ARG A 88 9.12 12.66 -12.89
CA ARG A 88 10.45 12.05 -12.81
C ARG A 88 10.59 10.88 -13.79
N ASN A 89 9.60 10.00 -13.89
CA ASN A 89 9.64 8.89 -14.82
C ASN A 89 9.69 9.38 -16.28
N TYR A 90 8.90 10.39 -16.62
CA TYR A 90 8.93 11.01 -17.94
C TYR A 90 10.31 11.59 -18.26
N LEU A 91 10.90 12.34 -17.33
CA LEU A 91 12.22 12.94 -17.50
C LEU A 91 13.33 11.89 -17.67
N VAL A 92 13.27 10.78 -16.91
CA VAL A 92 14.22 9.67 -17.06
C VAL A 92 14.08 9.02 -18.43
N ILE A 93 12.85 8.74 -18.86
CA ILE A 93 12.57 8.15 -20.18
C ILE A 93 13.17 9.05 -21.26
N VAL A 94 12.76 10.32 -21.28
CA VAL A 94 13.20 11.30 -22.29
C VAL A 94 14.71 11.51 -22.26
N GLY A 95 15.31 11.68 -21.07
CA GLY A 95 16.75 11.87 -20.92
C GLY A 95 17.59 10.66 -21.35
N VAL A 96 17.10 9.43 -21.08
CA VAL A 96 17.76 8.20 -21.54
C VAL A 96 17.64 8.04 -23.05
N PHE A 97 16.47 8.33 -23.63
CA PHE A 97 16.25 8.28 -25.07
C PHE A 97 17.15 9.27 -25.82
N TYR A 98 17.21 10.54 -25.39
CA TYR A 98 18.08 11.54 -26.02
C TYR A 98 19.57 11.27 -25.80
N ARG A 99 19.94 10.61 -24.70
CA ARG A 99 21.32 10.16 -24.49
C ARG A 99 21.68 9.03 -25.47
N ALA A 100 20.79 8.07 -25.68
CA ALA A 100 21.05 6.92 -26.55
C ALA A 100 21.23 7.32 -28.03
N THR A 101 20.39 8.22 -28.56
CA THR A 101 20.51 8.71 -29.94
C THR A 101 21.76 9.54 -30.22
N ARG A 102 22.43 10.07 -29.18
CA ARG A 102 23.68 10.83 -29.33
C ARG A 102 24.93 9.93 -29.50
N PHE A 103 24.86 8.65 -29.13
CA PHE A 103 25.98 7.71 -29.17
C PHE A 103 25.88 6.68 -30.32
N GLN A 104 24.99 6.91 -31.28
CA GLN A 104 24.77 6.09 -32.45
C GLN A 104 25.14 6.88 -33.70
#